data_AF-A0A4Q7KX51-F1
#
_entry.id   AF-A0A4Q7KX51-F1
#
_cell.length_a   1.000
_cell.length_b   1.000
_cell.length_c   1.000
_cell.angle_alpha   90.00
_cell.angle_beta   90.00
_cell.angle_gamma   90.00
#
_symmetry.space_group_name_H-M   'P 1'
#
loop_
_entity.id
_entity.type
_entity.pdbx_description
1 polymer ?
#
loop_
_entity_poly.entity_id
_entity_poly.type
_entity_poly.pdbx_seq_one_letter_code
_entity_poly.pdbx_strand_id
1 'polypeptide(L)'
;MAHGGDLEIAPEAGGGRALLAAVDHCIDVLDKYRRQLRNLEYGLALGSSDGARVVAPLMTSAAIDEQGLRPQMGKAAQELLAYRQAVEAAMRSYEATEGKIRSDMNRADS
;
A
#
# COMPACT_ATOMS: atom_id res chain seq x y z
N MET A 1 -14.00 -1.06 20.39
CA MET A 1 -13.93 -0.15 19.23
C MET A 1 -13.65 -1.00 18.01
N ALA A 2 -14.56 -1.01 17.03
CA ALA A 2 -14.40 -1.83 15.83
C ALA A 2 -13.28 -1.25 14.95
N HIS A 3 -12.28 -2.06 14.63
CA HIS A 3 -11.30 -1.79 13.57
C HIS A 3 -11.66 -2.65 12.37
N GLY A 4 -12.80 -2.34 11.75
CA GLY A 4 -13.15 -2.84 10.42
C GLY A 4 -12.76 -1.76 9.42
N GLY A 5 -11.70 -2.00 8.65
CA GLY A 5 -11.42 -1.21 7.46
C GLY A 5 -12.50 -1.52 6.44
N ASP A 6 -13.51 -0.67 6.38
CA ASP A 6 -14.58 -0.77 5.40
C ASP A 6 -14.05 -0.21 4.08
N LEU A 7 -13.44 -1.08 3.29
CA LEU A 7 -13.04 -0.76 1.92
C LEU A 7 -14.29 -0.87 1.05
N GLU A 8 -15.02 0.24 0.91
CA GLU A 8 -16.20 0.33 0.07
C GLU A 8 -15.75 0.34 -1.41
N ILE A 9 -15.56 -0.85 -2.00
CA ILE A 9 -15.25 -0.98 -3.42
C ILE A 9 -16.56 -0.81 -4.19
N ALA A 10 -16.69 0.33 -4.89
CA ALA A 10 -17.83 0.59 -5.75
C ALA A 10 -17.98 -0.53 -6.80
N PRO A 11 -19.10 -1.27 -6.82
CA PRO A 11 -19.29 -2.41 -7.73
C PRO A 11 -19.36 -1.99 -9.21
N GLU A 12 -19.65 -0.71 -9.49
CA GLU A 12 -19.64 -0.14 -10.85
C GLU A 12 -18.24 0.22 -11.38
N ALA A 13 -17.19 0.18 -10.57
CA ALA A 13 -15.83 0.39 -11.02
C ALA A 13 -15.28 -0.92 -11.61
N GLY A 14 -15.10 -0.98 -12.95
CA GLY A 14 -14.53 -2.15 -13.62
C GLY A 14 -13.28 -2.70 -12.91
N GLY A 15 -13.10 -4.02 -12.89
CA GLY A 15 -12.25 -4.74 -11.92
C GLY A 15 -10.82 -4.19 -11.73
N GLY A 16 -10.22 -3.59 -12.76
CA GLY A 16 -8.93 -2.90 -12.64
C GLY A 16 -8.95 -1.65 -11.73
N ARG A 17 -10.02 -0.85 -11.76
CA ARG A 17 -10.18 0.33 -10.88
C ARG A 17 -10.42 -0.07 -9.43
N ALA A 18 -11.22 -1.10 -9.21
CA ALA A 18 -11.43 -1.69 -7.88
C ALA A 18 -10.11 -2.19 -7.27
N LEU A 19 -9.29 -2.86 -8.09
CA LEU A 19 -7.97 -3.34 -7.69
C LEU A 19 -7.01 -2.19 -7.37
N LEU A 20 -7.00 -1.12 -8.19
CA LEU A 20 -6.19 0.08 -7.90
C LEU A 20 -6.60 0.73 -6.58
N ALA A 21 -7.90 0.86 -6.32
CA ALA A 21 -8.39 1.42 -5.06
C ALA A 21 -7.97 0.60 -3.84
N ALA A 22 -7.98 -0.73 -3.95
CA ALA A 22 -7.49 -1.62 -2.88
C ALA A 22 -5.98 -1.45 -2.64
N VAL A 23 -5.19 -1.35 -3.71
CA VAL A 23 -3.73 -1.13 -3.62
C VAL A 23 -3.43 0.23 -3.00
N ASP A 24 -4.14 1.28 -3.41
CA ASP A 24 -4.00 2.63 -2.84
C ASP A 24 -4.32 2.64 -1.34
N HIS A 25 -5.41 1.97 -0.94
CA HIS A 25 -5.74 1.83 0.48
C HIS A 25 -4.66 1.09 1.29
N CYS A 26 -4.10 0.01 0.75
CA CYS A 26 -3.02 -0.72 1.40
C CYS A 26 -1.76 0.15 1.58
N ILE A 27 -1.39 0.94 0.57
CA ILE A 27 -0.26 1.88 0.64
C ILE A 27 -0.52 2.92 1.74
N ASP A 28 -1.72 3.51 1.80
CA ASP A 28 -2.09 4.50 2.80
C ASP A 28 -2.03 3.96 4.23
N VAL A 29 -2.52 2.73 4.44
CA VAL A 29 -2.47 2.05 5.74
C VAL A 29 -1.02 1.78 6.15
N LEU A 30 -0.19 1.28 5.24
CA LEU A 30 1.23 1.05 5.49
C LEU A 30 1.96 2.34 5.86
N ASP A 31 1.70 3.43 5.14
CA ASP A 31 2.31 4.73 5.43
C ASP A 31 1.85 5.32 6.76
N LYS A 32 0.58 5.11 7.13
CA LYS A 32 0.06 5.49 8.44
C LYS A 32 0.82 4.77 9.56
N TYR A 33 0.99 3.45 9.47
CA TYR A 33 1.75 2.68 10.47
C TYR A 33 3.23 3.05 10.48
N ARG A 34 3.84 3.27 9.32
CA ARG A 34 5.23 3.72 9.21
C ARG A 34 5.47 5.05 9.92
N ARG A 35 4.53 6.01 9.80
CA ARG A 35 4.59 7.29 10.52
C ARG A 35 4.44 7.11 12.04
N GLN A 36 3.61 6.18 12.49
CA GLN A 36 3.48 5.86 13.93
C GLN A 36 4.77 5.23 14.49
N LEU A 37 5.42 4.35 13.71
CA LEU A 37 6.71 3.75 14.07
C LEU A 37 7.83 4.79 14.19
N ARG A 38 7.76 5.91 13.47
CA ARG A 38 8.72 7.01 13.62
C ARG A 38 8.72 7.59 15.05
N ASN A 39 7.60 7.54 15.76
CA ASN A 39 7.53 8.01 17.16
C ASN A 39 8.28 7.08 18.13
N LEU A 40 8.48 5.81 17.76
CA LEU A 40 9.26 4.84 18.55
C LEU A 40 10.77 5.10 18.43
N GLU A 41 11.22 5.78 17.38
CA GLU A 41 12.64 6.13 17.19
C GLU A 41 13.12 7.25 18.10
N TYR A 42 12.23 8.13 18.54
CA TYR A 42 12.57 9.28 19.38
C TYR A 42 12.73 8.93 20.87
N GLY A 43 12.80 7.62 21.20
CA GLY A 43 12.88 7.13 22.56
C GLY A 43 11.50 7.11 23.21
N LEU A 44 10.96 5.91 23.39
CA LEU A 44 9.78 5.70 24.22
C LEU A 44 10.02 6.28 25.62
N ALA A 45 9.18 7.23 26.05
CA ALA A 45 9.17 7.73 27.42
C ALA A 45 8.57 6.67 28.38
N LEU A 46 9.19 5.50 28.46
CA LEU A 46 8.77 4.39 29.34
C LEU A 46 9.08 4.66 30.83
N GLY A 47 9.60 5.85 31.17
CA GLY A 47 10.06 6.21 32.50
C GLY A 47 11.44 5.60 32.81
N SER A 48 11.93 5.81 34.04
CA SER A 48 13.26 5.38 34.48
C SER A 48 13.28 4.02 35.18
N SER A 49 12.22 3.22 35.06
CA SER A 49 12.16 1.89 35.68
C SER A 49 13.19 0.94 35.04
N ASP A 50 13.67 -0.05 35.80
CA ASP A 50 14.63 -1.03 35.27
C ASP A 50 14.05 -1.80 34.08
N GLY A 51 12.75 -2.10 34.09
CA GLY A 51 12.06 -2.68 32.94
C GLY A 51 12.06 -1.77 31.71
N ALA A 52 11.86 -0.47 31.89
CA ALA A 52 11.89 0.51 30.79
C ALA A 52 13.28 0.60 30.14
N ARG A 53 14.34 0.54 30.95
CA ARG A 53 15.74 0.59 30.46
C ARG A 53 16.12 -0.62 29.60
N VAL A 54 15.49 -1.77 29.83
CA VAL A 54 15.71 -2.99 29.04
C VAL A 54 14.82 -3.01 27.79
N VAL A 55 13.54 -2.65 27.93
CA VAL A 55 12.54 -2.79 26.85
C VAL A 55 12.67 -1.70 25.78
N ALA A 56 13.01 -0.46 26.16
CA ALA A 56 13.12 0.65 25.21
C ALA A 56 14.12 0.41 24.06
N PRO A 57 15.37 -0.04 24.31
CA PRO A 57 16.31 -0.33 23.22
C PRO A 57 15.90 -1.54 22.36
N LEU A 58 15.25 -2.55 22.94
CA LEU A 58 14.71 -3.69 22.20
C LEU A 58 13.60 -3.28 21.22
N MET A 59 12.65 -2.44 21.66
CA MET A 59 11.58 -1.93 20.79
C MET A 59 12.11 -1.00 19.70
N THR A 60 13.12 -0.18 20.04
CA THR A 60 13.78 0.69 19.07
C THR A 60 14.47 -0.16 18.00
N SER A 61 15.27 -1.15 18.40
CA SER A 61 15.95 -2.09 17.49
C SER A 61 14.97 -2.82 16.56
N ALA A 62 13.91 -3.43 17.11
CA ALA A 62 12.90 -4.13 16.33
C ALA A 62 12.16 -3.24 15.31
N ALA A 63 12.05 -1.94 15.59
CA ALA A 63 11.42 -0.98 14.70
C ALA A 63 12.35 -0.48 13.59
N ILE A 64 13.64 -0.24 13.88
CA ILE A 64 14.55 0.51 12.99
C ILE A 64 15.60 -0.32 12.26
N ASP A 65 15.91 -1.52 12.75
CA ASP A 65 16.93 -2.38 12.14
C ASP A 65 16.58 -2.73 10.69
N GLU A 66 17.54 -3.12 9.85
CA GLU A 66 17.34 -3.36 8.41
C GLU A 66 16.31 -4.46 8.11
N GLN A 67 16.18 -5.43 9.02
CA GLN A 67 15.12 -6.46 9.01
C GLN A 67 13.91 -6.08 9.87
N GLY A 68 13.98 -4.95 10.55
CA GLY A 68 12.94 -4.40 11.41
C GLY A 68 11.70 -3.95 10.63
N LEU A 69 10.64 -3.71 11.38
CA LEU A 69 9.30 -3.52 10.82
C LEU A 69 9.22 -2.30 9.88
N ARG A 70 9.91 -1.20 10.20
CA ARG A 70 9.83 0.05 9.43
C ARG A 70 10.45 -0.06 8.02
N PRO A 71 11.69 -0.54 7.83
CA PRO A 71 12.24 -0.72 6.49
C PRO A 71 11.48 -1.76 5.67
N GLN A 72 10.98 -2.84 6.29
CA GLN A 72 10.14 -3.82 5.60
C GLN A 72 8.81 -3.23 5.12
N MET A 73 8.14 -2.40 5.93
CA MET A 73 6.97 -1.63 5.50
C MET A 73 7.29 -0.68 4.35
N GLY A 74 8.48 -0.08 4.34
CA GLY A 74 8.95 0.76 3.23
C GLY A 74 9.12 -0.02 1.93
N LYS A 75 9.72 -1.21 1.97
CA LYS A 75 9.87 -2.10 0.82
C LYS A 75 8.51 -2.55 0.30
N ALA A 76 7.60 -2.98 1.18
CA ALA A 76 6.25 -3.38 0.82
C ALA A 76 5.46 -2.25 0.12
N ALA A 77 5.57 -1.01 0.62
CA ALA A 77 4.93 0.14 -0.03
C ALA A 77 5.48 0.40 -1.44
N GLN A 78 6.79 0.22 -1.65
CA GLN A 78 7.41 0.34 -2.98
C GLN A 78 6.95 -0.76 -3.94
N GLU A 79 6.86 -2.01 -3.48
CA GLU A 79 6.35 -3.12 -4.29
C GLU A 79 4.89 -2.91 -4.69
N LEU A 80 4.05 -2.43 -3.76
CA LEU A 80 2.66 -2.09 -4.05
C LEU A 80 2.54 -0.94 -5.07
N LEU A 81 3.41 0.07 -4.99
CA LEU A 81 3.44 1.14 -5.98
C LEU A 81 3.84 0.62 -7.38
N ALA A 82 4.82 -0.28 -7.47
CA ALA A 82 5.20 -0.91 -8.72
C ALA A 82 4.04 -1.76 -9.28
N TYR A 83 3.35 -2.51 -8.43
CA TYR A 83 2.17 -3.28 -8.81
C TYR A 83 1.05 -2.38 -9.34
N ARG A 84 0.76 -1.26 -8.67
CA ARG A 84 -0.20 -0.25 -9.12
C ARG A 84 0.09 0.23 -10.53
N GLN A 85 1.36 0.56 -10.82
CA GLN A 85 1.79 1.01 -12.16
C GLN A 85 1.61 -0.09 -13.22
N ALA A 86 1.89 -1.35 -12.87
CA ALA A 86 1.68 -2.48 -13.77
C ALA A 86 0.19 -2.70 -14.09
N VAL A 87 -0.69 -2.58 -13.09
CA VAL A 87 -2.15 -2.67 -13.29
C VAL A 87 -2.64 -1.54 -14.20
N GLU A 88 -2.21 -0.30 -13.97
CA GLU A 88 -2.57 0.81 -14.86
C GLU A 88 -2.10 0.59 -16.31
N ALA A 89 -0.88 0.08 -16.50
CA ALA A 89 -0.36 -0.21 -17.83
C ALA A 89 -1.17 -1.31 -18.54
N ALA A 90 -1.56 -2.36 -17.80
CA ALA A 90 -2.41 -3.42 -18.33
C ALA A 90 -3.80 -2.88 -18.73
N MET A 91 -4.40 -2.02 -17.91
CA MET A 91 -5.69 -1.39 -18.23
C MET A 91 -5.62 -0.55 -19.51
N ARG A 92 -4.59 0.31 -19.65
CA ARG A 92 -4.41 1.12 -20.87
C ARG A 92 -4.20 0.26 -22.11
N SER A 93 -3.45 -0.83 -21.99
CA SER A 93 -3.22 -1.78 -23.09
C SER A 93 -4.52 -2.45 -23.54
N TYR A 94 -5.37 -2.84 -22.58
CA TYR A 94 -6.68 -3.42 -22.86
C TYR A 94 -7.60 -2.42 -23.58
N GLU A 95 -7.73 -1.20 -23.07
CA GLU A 95 -8.53 -0.13 -23.68
C GLU A 95 -8.07 0.19 -25.11
N ALA A 96 -6.76 0.26 -25.34
CA ALA A 96 -6.20 0.51 -26.67
C ALA A 96 -6.51 -0.63 -27.65
N THR A 97 -6.45 -1.87 -27.18
CA THR A 97 -6.75 -3.06 -27.99
C THR A 97 -8.23 -3.14 -28.36
N GLU A 98 -9.13 -2.92 -27.40
CA GLU A 98 -10.57 -2.84 -27.67
C GLU A 98 -10.92 -1.71 -28.64
N GLY A 99 -10.32 -0.53 -28.47
CA GLY A 99 -10.53 0.60 -29.36
C GLY A 99 -10.10 0.30 -30.80
N LYS A 100 -8.97 -0.40 -30.97
CA LYS A 100 -8.50 -0.84 -32.28
C LYS A 100 -9.44 -1.85 -32.93
N ILE A 101 -9.86 -2.88 -32.18
CA ILE A 101 -10.81 -3.89 -32.67
C ILE A 101 -12.13 -3.22 -33.09
N ARG A 102 -12.67 -2.31 -32.26
CA ARG A 102 -13.90 -1.58 -32.58
C ARG A 102 -13.76 -0.70 -33.81
N SER A 103 -12.62 -0.03 -33.97
CA SER A 103 -12.33 0.77 -35.17
C SER A 103 -12.21 -0.10 -36.43
N ASP A 104 -11.60 -1.28 -36.33
CA ASP A 104 -11.44 -2.21 -37.45
C ASP A 104 -12.78 -2.80 -37.86
N MET A 105 -13.66 -3.14 -36.90
CA MET A 105 -15.03 -3.57 -37.17
C MET A 105 -15.85 -2.49 -37.89
N ASN A 106 -15.84 -1.24 -37.40
CA ASN A 106 -16.56 -0.15 -38.05
C ASN A 106 -16.09 0.11 -39.49
N ARG A 107 -14.82 -0.19 -39.80
CA ARG A 107 -14.25 -0.06 -41.14
C ARG A 107 -14.62 -1.20 -42.07
N ALA A 108 -14.93 -2.38 -41.53
CA ALA A 108 -15.35 -3.55 -42.30
C ALA A 108 -16.84 -3.50 -42.67
N ASP A 109 -17.66 -2.78 -41.89
CA ASP A 109 -19.10 -2.59 -42.13
C ASP A 109 -19.42 -1.36 -43.02
N SER A 110 -18.42 -0.60 -43.48
CA SER A 110 -18.55 0.58 -44.38
C SER A 110 -18.10 0.26 -45.80
#